data_AF-A0A0S8CZN1-F1
#
_entry.id   AF-A0A0S8CZN1-F1
#
_cell.length_a   1.000
_cell.length_b   1.000
_cell.length_c   1.000
_cell.angle_alpha   90.00
_cell.angle_beta   90.00
_cell.angle_gamma   90.00
#
_symmetry.space_group_name_H-M   'P 1'
#
loop_
_entity.id
_entity.type
_entity.pdbx_description
1 polymer ?
#
loop_
_entity_poly.entity_id
_entity_poly.type
_entity_poly.pdbx_seq_one_letter_code
_entity_poly.pdbx_strand_id
1 'polypeptide(L)'
;MSNSGPDNNSKNLFWAALILSLVGAHSVLLGLSIYFFTEIFYKIFFAVKIENFFFVRQSGIFLFLIGLFYLYPLLNLKNYYNLILLVIFSKTVAVLFLITNAQLTPAPAMIYLAAFFDGLMGAVLTVVYVQCRRAYLQPNPGLMP
;
A
#
# COMPACT_ATOMS: atom_id res chain seq x y z
N MET A 1 -36.93 -0.56 -1.84
CA MET A 1 -36.33 -1.12 -0.62
C MET A 1 -34.84 -0.76 -0.60
N SER A 2 -34.49 0.37 0.04
CA SER A 2 -33.09 0.79 0.21
C SER A 2 -32.52 0.03 1.40
N ASN A 3 -31.67 -0.96 1.13
CA ASN A 3 -31.01 -1.77 2.15
C ASN A 3 -29.76 -1.05 2.69
N SER A 4 -29.90 0.24 3.03
CA SER A 4 -28.86 1.06 3.65
C SER A 4 -28.87 0.86 5.17
N GLY A 5 -28.73 -0.40 5.59
CA GLY A 5 -28.60 -0.77 7.00
C GLY A 5 -27.18 -0.56 7.51
N PRO A 6 -26.98 -0.46 8.85
CA PRO A 6 -25.68 -0.35 9.52
C PRO A 6 -24.65 -1.42 9.10
N ASP A 7 -25.12 -2.55 8.54
CA ASP A 7 -24.29 -3.64 8.01
C ASP A 7 -23.40 -3.24 6.83
N ASN A 8 -23.82 -2.31 5.96
CA ASN A 8 -23.07 -2.01 4.74
C ASN A 8 -21.81 -1.15 5.02
N ASN A 9 -21.91 -0.24 5.99
CA ASN A 9 -20.76 0.56 6.45
C ASN A 9 -19.73 -0.28 7.21
N SER A 10 -20.20 -1.23 8.04
CA SER A 10 -19.33 -2.16 8.75
C SER A 10 -18.53 -3.04 7.78
N LYS A 11 -19.19 -3.57 6.74
CA LYS A 11 -18.54 -4.36 5.69
C LYS A 11 -17.50 -3.56 4.90
N ASN A 12 -17.84 -2.33 4.48
CA ASN A 12 -16.90 -1.49 3.74
C ASN A 12 -15.66 -1.14 4.56
N LEU A 13 -15.84 -0.81 5.85
CA LEU A 13 -14.74 -0.53 6.77
C LEU A 13 -13.86 -1.77 6.98
N PHE A 14 -14.47 -2.95 7.13
CA PHE A 14 -13.76 -4.22 7.27
C PHE A 14 -12.91 -4.54 6.03
N TRP A 15 -13.48 -4.45 4.82
CA TRP A 15 -12.74 -4.67 3.57
C TRP A 15 -11.56 -3.73 3.43
N ALA A 16 -11.79 -2.47 3.77
CA ALA A 16 -10.77 -1.45 3.69
C ALA A 16 -9.63 -1.76 4.67
N ALA A 17 -9.95 -2.08 5.93
CA ALA A 17 -8.96 -2.48 6.93
C ALA A 17 -8.18 -3.74 6.53
N LEU A 18 -8.85 -4.73 5.92
CA LEU A 18 -8.23 -5.96 5.43
C LEU A 18 -7.24 -5.67 4.31
N ILE A 19 -7.62 -4.86 3.33
CA ILE A 19 -6.75 -4.49 2.21
C ILE A 19 -5.56 -3.69 2.72
N LEU A 20 -5.79 -2.73 3.61
CA LEU A 20 -4.73 -1.94 4.21
C LEU A 20 -3.76 -2.82 5.02
N SER A 21 -4.29 -3.79 5.76
CA SER A 21 -3.50 -4.79 6.49
C SER A 21 -2.62 -5.60 5.54
N LEU A 22 -3.18 -6.05 4.42
CA LEU A 22 -2.45 -6.83 3.42
C LEU A 22 -1.31 -6.00 2.79
N VAL A 23 -1.57 -4.73 2.45
CA VAL A 23 -0.56 -3.80 1.90
C VAL A 23 0.53 -3.49 2.95
N GLY A 24 0.15 -3.30 4.21
CA GLY A 24 1.07 -3.09 5.32
C GLY A 24 1.95 -4.31 5.56
N ALA A 25 1.35 -5.50 5.67
CA ALA A 25 2.06 -6.76 5.84
C ALA A 25 3.02 -7.05 4.69
N HIS A 26 2.58 -6.83 3.44
CA HIS A 26 3.44 -6.96 2.27
C HIS A 26 4.65 -6.02 2.35
N SER A 27 4.44 -4.75 2.67
CA SER A 27 5.52 -3.76 2.82
C SER A 27 6.49 -4.13 3.95
N VAL A 28 5.98 -4.60 5.09
CA VAL A 28 6.79 -5.09 6.22
C VAL A 28 7.65 -6.29 5.80
N LEU A 29 7.03 -7.31 5.19
CA LEU A 29 7.72 -8.53 4.77
C LEU A 29 8.77 -8.24 3.70
N LEU A 30 8.46 -7.36 2.74
CA LEU A 30 9.40 -6.97 1.70
C LEU A 30 10.56 -6.17 2.29
N GLY A 31 10.29 -5.23 3.20
CA GLY A 31 11.33 -4.45 3.89
C GLY A 31 12.27 -5.31 4.72
N LEU A 32 11.72 -6.26 5.50
CA LEU A 32 12.51 -7.25 6.25
C LEU A 32 13.33 -8.15 5.32
N SER A 33 12.74 -8.58 4.21
CA SER A 33 13.42 -9.42 3.22
C SER A 33 14.62 -8.70 2.60
N ILE A 34 14.45 -7.45 2.20
CA ILE A 34 15.55 -6.63 1.64
C ILE A 34 16.62 -6.35 2.70
N TYR A 35 16.22 -6.08 3.95
CA TYR A 35 17.15 -5.74 5.03
C TYR A 35 18.00 -6.94 5.49
N PHE A 36 17.37 -8.06 5.84
CA PHE A 36 18.06 -9.24 6.37
C PHE A 36 18.63 -10.15 5.28
N PHE A 37 17.96 -10.26 4.13
CA PHE A 37 18.32 -11.19 3.06
C PHE A 37 18.75 -10.47 1.78
N THR A 38 19.43 -9.32 1.90
CA THR A 38 19.82 -8.44 0.79
C THR A 38 20.48 -9.18 -0.37
N GLU A 39 21.51 -10.00 -0.11
CA GLU A 39 22.25 -10.72 -1.16
C GLU A 39 21.39 -11.75 -1.87
N ILE A 40 20.63 -12.53 -1.10
CA ILE A 40 19.75 -13.59 -1.63
C ILE A 40 18.65 -12.95 -2.46
N PHE A 41 18.04 -11.87 -1.95
CA PHE A 41 17.00 -11.12 -2.64
C PHE A 41 17.51 -10.57 -3.97
N TYR A 42 18.66 -9.89 -3.99
CA TYR A 42 19.21 -9.33 -5.24
C TYR A 42 19.66 -10.41 -6.22
N LYS A 43 20.21 -11.52 -5.75
CA LYS A 43 20.59 -12.63 -6.62
C LYS A 43 19.38 -13.28 -7.28
N ILE A 44 18.26 -13.45 -6.55
CA ILE A 44 17.03 -14.06 -7.07
C ILE A 44 16.30 -13.10 -8.02
N PHE A 45 16.09 -11.85 -7.62
CA PHE A 45 15.24 -10.92 -8.35
C PHE A 45 15.99 -10.12 -9.41
N PHE A 46 17.28 -9.83 -9.22
CA PHE A 46 18.05 -8.98 -10.13
C PHE A 46 19.21 -9.70 -10.80
N ALA A 47 19.58 -10.90 -10.33
CA ALA A 47 20.73 -11.67 -10.83
C ALA A 47 22.06 -10.89 -10.86
N VAL A 48 22.20 -9.87 -9.99
CA VAL A 48 23.32 -8.92 -10.01
C VAL A 48 23.97 -8.81 -8.63
N LYS A 49 25.27 -8.49 -8.61
CA LYS A 49 26.03 -8.21 -7.40
C LYS A 49 25.76 -6.79 -6.89
N ILE A 50 25.56 -6.65 -5.58
CA ILE A 50 25.27 -5.36 -4.96
C ILE A 50 26.57 -4.57 -4.82
N GLU A 51 26.56 -3.33 -5.32
CA GLU A 51 27.70 -2.41 -5.16
C GLU A 51 27.65 -1.69 -3.80
N ASN A 52 26.45 -1.28 -3.35
CA ASN A 52 26.26 -0.47 -2.15
C ASN A 52 25.23 -1.07 -1.17
N PHE A 53 25.70 -1.94 -0.28
CA PHE A 53 24.85 -2.62 0.71
C PHE A 53 24.11 -1.68 1.66
N PHE A 54 24.76 -0.59 2.08
CA PHE A 54 24.19 0.36 3.03
C PHE A 54 22.87 0.96 2.51
N PHE A 55 22.86 1.47 1.27
CA PHE A 55 21.68 2.10 0.68
C PHE A 55 20.54 1.10 0.46
N VAL A 56 20.85 -0.13 0.05
CA VAL A 56 19.83 -1.17 -0.14
C VAL A 56 19.20 -1.57 1.20
N ARG A 57 20.00 -1.73 2.26
CA ARG A 57 19.46 -2.02 3.59
C ARG A 57 18.68 -0.84 4.14
N GLN A 58 19.13 0.38 3.89
CA GLN A 58 18.42 1.61 4.27
C GLN A 58 17.02 1.65 3.63
N SER A 59 16.89 1.34 2.34
CA SER A 59 15.57 1.28 1.67
C SER A 59 14.68 0.18 2.25
N GLY A 60 15.26 -0.98 2.59
CA GLY A 60 14.56 -2.06 3.29
C GLY A 60 13.98 -1.64 4.65
N ILE A 61 14.77 -0.92 5.47
CA ILE A 61 14.29 -0.35 6.75
C ILE A 61 13.18 0.67 6.54
N PHE A 62 13.31 1.57 5.56
CA PHE A 62 12.26 2.56 5.29
C PHE A 62 10.95 1.89 4.88
N LEU A 63 11.03 0.85 4.03
CA LEU A 63 9.86 0.10 3.61
C LEU A 63 9.23 -0.69 4.77
N PHE A 64 10.05 -1.23 5.66
CA PHE A 64 9.57 -1.85 6.89
C PHE A 64 8.81 -0.85 7.78
N LEU A 65 9.41 0.32 8.05
CA LEU A 65 8.79 1.36 8.88
C LEU A 65 7.49 1.88 8.27
N ILE A 66 7.46 2.14 6.96
CA ILE A 66 6.23 2.61 6.30
C ILE A 66 5.15 1.53 6.32
N GLY A 67 5.53 0.25 6.20
CA GLY A 67 4.62 -0.88 6.36
C GLY A 67 4.00 -0.94 7.76
N LEU A 68 4.78 -0.70 8.82
CA LEU A 68 4.24 -0.59 10.19
C LEU A 68 3.26 0.58 10.31
N PHE A 69 3.57 1.74 9.71
CA PHE A 69 2.63 2.87 9.68
C PHE A 69 1.32 2.51 8.97
N TYR A 70 1.35 1.72 7.91
CA TYR A 70 0.13 1.26 7.24
C TYR A 70 -0.71 0.32 8.10
N LEU A 71 -0.08 -0.42 9.03
CA LEU A 71 -0.77 -1.30 9.98
C LEU A 71 -1.36 -0.53 11.17
N TYR A 72 -0.92 0.71 11.42
CA TYR A 72 -1.37 1.52 12.56
C TYR A 72 -2.91 1.66 12.70
N PRO A 73 -3.69 1.85 11.62
CA PRO A 73 -5.15 1.99 11.75
C PRO A 73 -5.88 0.75 12.26
N LEU A 74 -5.24 -0.42 12.24
CA LEU A 74 -5.80 -1.63 12.86
C LEU A 74 -5.95 -1.45 14.39
N LEU A 75 -5.16 -0.56 14.98
CA LEU A 75 -5.21 -0.24 16.41
C LEU A 75 -6.13 0.95 16.71
N ASN A 76 -6.37 1.83 15.72
CA ASN A 76 -7.20 3.03 15.91
C ASN A 76 -7.88 3.49 14.61
N LEU A 77 -9.18 3.20 14.51
CA LEU A 77 -10.01 3.47 13.32
C LEU A 77 -10.31 4.96 13.08
N LYS A 78 -10.01 5.85 14.04
CA LYS A 78 -10.47 7.25 14.02
C LYS A 78 -9.89 8.07 12.86
N ASN A 79 -8.70 7.72 12.36
CA ASN A 79 -8.00 8.43 11.29
C ASN A 79 -7.84 7.60 10.00
N TYR A 80 -8.70 6.59 9.83
CA TYR A 80 -8.61 5.60 8.76
C TYR A 80 -8.54 6.22 7.34
N TYR A 81 -9.40 7.21 7.04
CA TYR A 81 -9.48 7.86 5.73
C TYR A 81 -8.20 8.61 5.34
N ASN A 82 -7.64 9.37 6.28
CA ASN A 82 -6.40 10.13 6.04
C ASN A 82 -5.23 9.18 5.79
N LEU A 83 -5.23 8.02 6.46
CA LEU A 83 -4.18 7.03 6.25
C LEU A 83 -4.29 6.34 4.90
N ILE A 84 -5.50 5.98 4.43
CA ILE A 84 -5.67 5.46 3.06
C ILE A 84 -5.13 6.46 2.03
N LEU A 85 -5.47 7.74 2.16
CA LEU A 85 -4.95 8.78 1.26
C LEU A 85 -3.42 8.87 1.29
N LEU A 86 -2.82 8.75 2.48
CA LEU A 86 -1.37 8.72 2.64
C LEU A 86 -0.76 7.49 1.95
N VAL A 87 -1.39 6.31 2.06
CA VAL A 87 -0.92 5.09 1.38
C VAL A 87 -1.04 5.24 -0.14
N ILE A 88 -2.17 5.74 -0.65
CA ILE A 88 -2.37 5.99 -2.09
C ILE A 88 -1.29 6.96 -2.61
N PHE A 89 -1.06 8.06 -1.90
CA PHE A 89 -0.03 9.04 -2.24
C PHE A 89 1.36 8.38 -2.26
N SER A 90 1.71 7.65 -1.20
CA SER A 90 2.99 6.96 -1.10
C SER A 90 3.19 5.93 -2.21
N LYS A 91 2.16 5.15 -2.56
CA LYS A 91 2.22 4.18 -3.66
C LYS A 91 2.38 4.88 -5.02
N THR A 92 1.70 6.00 -5.22
CA THR A 92 1.85 6.80 -6.44
C THR A 92 3.28 7.32 -6.60
N VAL A 93 3.86 7.86 -5.52
CA VAL A 93 5.26 8.31 -5.51
C VAL A 93 6.22 7.14 -5.74
N ALA A 94 5.97 5.98 -5.14
CA ALA A 94 6.77 4.77 -5.35
C ALA A 94 6.74 4.32 -6.82
N VAL A 95 5.56 4.30 -7.46
CA VAL A 95 5.43 3.97 -8.89
C VAL A 95 6.20 4.95 -9.77
N LEU A 96 6.05 6.26 -9.52
CA LEU A 96 6.79 7.28 -10.26
C LEU A 96 8.30 7.11 -10.09
N PHE A 97 8.76 6.86 -8.86
CA PHE A 97 10.16 6.61 -8.57
C PHE A 97 10.68 5.38 -9.31
N LEU A 98 9.95 4.26 -9.27
CA LEU A 98 10.34 3.01 -9.92
C LEU A 98 10.39 3.17 -11.44
N ILE A 99 9.37 3.77 -12.06
CA ILE A 99 9.32 3.95 -13.52
C ILE A 99 10.45 4.87 -13.99
N THR A 100 10.68 6.00 -13.31
CA THR A 100 11.72 6.97 -13.71
C THR A 100 13.13 6.43 -13.55
N ASN A 101 13.35 5.51 -12.59
CA ASN A 101 14.67 4.93 -12.32
C ASN A 101 14.87 3.52 -12.91
N ALA A 102 13.85 2.93 -13.54
CA ALA A 102 13.92 1.54 -14.03
C ALA A 102 15.11 1.29 -14.96
N GLN A 103 15.37 2.22 -15.89
CA GLN A 103 16.46 2.11 -16.87
C GLN A 103 17.87 2.26 -16.26
N LEU A 104 17.97 2.77 -15.03
CA LEU A 104 19.24 2.89 -14.30
C LEU A 104 19.61 1.60 -13.56
N THR A 105 18.76 0.59 -13.64
CA THR A 105 18.97 -0.69 -12.96
C THR A 105 19.32 -1.79 -13.95
N PRO A 106 20.10 -2.80 -13.53
CA PRO A 106 20.50 -3.91 -14.40
C PRO A 106 19.34 -4.84 -14.80
N ALA A 107 18.22 -4.82 -14.07
CA ALA A 107 17.02 -5.60 -14.40
C ALA A 107 15.76 -4.70 -14.45
N PRO A 108 15.61 -3.87 -15.50
CA PRO A 108 14.51 -2.92 -15.61
C PRO A 108 13.14 -3.60 -15.62
N ALA A 109 13.03 -4.80 -16.19
CA ALA A 109 11.80 -5.58 -16.21
C ALA A 109 11.24 -5.85 -14.81
N MET A 110 12.12 -6.14 -13.85
CA MET A 110 11.73 -6.44 -12.46
C MET A 110 11.31 -5.18 -11.72
N ILE A 111 11.91 -4.03 -12.04
CA ILE A 111 11.48 -2.73 -11.53
C ILE A 111 10.10 -2.35 -12.10
N TYR A 112 9.85 -2.57 -13.39
CA TYR A 112 8.53 -2.35 -13.98
C TYR A 112 7.47 -3.28 -13.37
N LEU A 113 7.81 -4.53 -13.10
CA LEU A 113 6.92 -5.47 -12.42
C LEU A 113 6.59 -5.01 -11.00
N ALA A 114 7.59 -4.54 -10.24
CA ALA A 114 7.38 -3.96 -8.92
C ALA A 114 6.47 -2.71 -8.99
N ALA A 115 6.73 -1.82 -9.95
CA ALA A 115 5.90 -0.63 -10.18
C ALA A 115 4.45 -1.00 -10.53
N PHE A 116 4.25 -2.05 -11.32
CA PHE A 116 2.92 -2.55 -11.65
C PHE A 116 2.17 -3.03 -10.39
N PHE A 117 2.81 -3.82 -9.53
CA PHE A 117 2.16 -4.29 -8.29
C PHE A 117 1.90 -3.16 -7.29
N ASP A 118 2.81 -2.20 -7.16
CA ASP A 118 2.57 -0.99 -6.34
C ASP A 118 1.43 -0.14 -6.89
N GLY A 119 1.34 0.01 -8.21
CA GLY A 119 0.23 0.67 -8.88
C GLY A 119 -1.10 -0.05 -8.66
N LEU A 120 -1.11 -1.38 -8.76
CA LEU A 120 -2.28 -2.21 -8.49
C LEU A 120 -2.78 -2.02 -7.05
N MET A 121 -1.87 -2.06 -6.06
CA MET A 121 -2.21 -1.82 -4.65
C MET A 121 -2.81 -0.41 -4.45
N GLY A 122 -2.22 0.61 -5.07
CA GLY A 122 -2.74 1.98 -5.04
C GLY A 122 -4.13 2.11 -5.69
N ALA A 123 -4.35 1.43 -6.83
CA ALA A 123 -5.62 1.43 -7.54
C ALA A 123 -6.73 0.76 -6.72
N VAL A 124 -6.46 -0.41 -6.12
CA VAL A 124 -7.41 -1.11 -5.24
C VAL A 124 -7.79 -0.23 -4.04
N LEU A 125 -6.80 0.39 -3.38
CA LEU A 125 -7.06 1.32 -2.28
C LEU A 125 -7.88 2.54 -2.71
N THR A 126 -7.67 3.04 -3.93
CA THR A 126 -8.44 4.16 -4.49
C THR A 126 -9.91 3.77 -4.70
N VAL A 127 -10.17 2.58 -5.25
CA VAL A 127 -11.53 2.06 -5.43
C VAL A 127 -12.24 1.94 -4.08
N VAL A 128 -11.57 1.35 -3.09
CA VAL A 128 -12.09 1.21 -1.72
C VAL A 128 -12.36 2.58 -1.09
N TYR A 129 -11.43 3.53 -1.24
CA TYR A 129 -11.60 4.89 -0.73
C TYR A 129 -12.84 5.57 -1.32
N VAL A 130 -13.04 5.47 -2.64
CA VAL A 130 -14.22 6.03 -3.32
C VAL A 130 -15.51 5.36 -2.86
N GLN A 131 -15.51 4.04 -2.68
CA GLN A 131 -16.67 3.29 -2.17
C GLN A 131 -17.04 3.70 -0.74
N CYS A 132 -16.06 3.76 0.17
CA CYS A 132 -16.29 4.20 1.55
C CYS A 132 -16.78 5.65 1.60
N ARG A 133 -16.20 6.55 0.79
CA ARG A 133 -16.62 7.96 0.73
C ARG A 133 -18.07 8.10 0.23
N ARG A 134 -18.45 7.33 -0.79
CA ARG A 134 -19.83 7.31 -1.30
C ARG A 134 -20.82 6.82 -0.26
N ALA A 135 -20.48 5.79 0.50
CA ALA A 135 -21.31 5.28 1.59
C ALA A 135 -21.48 6.30 2.73
N TYR A 136 -20.44 7.09 3.03
CA TYR A 136 -20.48 8.12 4.07
C TYR A 136 -21.24 9.39 3.66
N LEU A 137 -21.28 9.71 2.36
CA LEU A 137 -21.95 10.91 1.82
C LEU A 137 -23.41 10.69 1.40
N GLN A 138 -23.95 9.47 1.47
CA GLN A 138 -25.38 9.29 1.20
C GLN A 138 -26.21 9.96 2.32
N PRO A 139 -27.08 10.94 1.99
CA PRO A 139 -27.93 11.59 2.97
C PRO A 139 -28.84 10.54 3.59
N ASN A 140 -29.02 10.59 4.91
CA ASN A 140 -29.99 9.76 5.61
C ASN A 140 -31.40 10.12 5.08
N PRO A 141 -32.10 9.24 4.33
CA PRO A 141 -33.38 9.59 3.73
C PRO A 141 -34.50 9.75 4.77
N GLY A 142 -34.23 9.49 6.06
CA GLY A 142 -35.17 9.68 7.17
C GLY A 142 -35.15 11.07 7.82
N LEU A 143 -34.40 12.04 7.29
CA LEU A 143 -34.28 13.41 7.82
C LEU A 143 -34.66 14.47 6.78
N MET A 144 -35.65 14.17 5.92
CA MET A 144 -36.41 15.22 5.26
C MET A 144 -37.65 15.49 6.12
N PRO A 145 -37.86 16.74 6.59
CA PRO A 145 -39.06 17.12 7.35
C PRO A 145 -40.34 16.98 6.52
#